data_AF-A0A1R0G5M9-F1
#
_entry.id   AF-A0A1R0G5M9-F1
#
_cell.length_a   1.000
_cell.length_b   1.000
_cell.length_c   1.000
_cell.angle_alpha   90.00
_cell.angle_beta   90.00
_cell.angle_gamma   90.00
#
_symmetry.space_group_name_H-M   'P 1'
#
loop_
_entity.id
_entity.type
_entity.pdbx_description
1 polymer ?
#
loop_
_entity_poly.entity_id
_entity_poly.type
_entity_poly.pdbx_seq_one_letter_code
_entity_poly.pdbx_strand_id
1 'polypeptide(L)'
;MKRLLATALLACLASQANAGCADRYYYYQAKPTVLKIKDWNVYQDLSLPTSKEIQDFVMMHYACSEPEKGLRHNVSVYFNYIVEPDAWKKIKKPLYPNLTIRLPNGAVPGSKIDTMAITEREQKDRRTYSAVTTELEDGTVSAIKVFIVRKGIDQMVTPQYIFSTNKILQRDGYYFTEYK
;
A
#
# COMPACT_ATOMS: atom_id res chain seq x y z
N MET A 1 -18.58 -37.74 -20.11
CA MET A 1 -19.28 -36.59 -19.49
C MET A 1 -18.86 -36.31 -18.04
N LYS A 2 -18.91 -37.28 -17.10
CA LYS A 2 -18.52 -37.05 -15.69
C LYS A 2 -17.07 -36.55 -15.48
N ARG A 3 -16.11 -37.03 -16.30
CA ARG A 3 -14.70 -36.59 -16.23
C ARG A 3 -14.47 -35.16 -16.74
N LEU A 4 -15.23 -34.71 -17.75
CA LEU A 4 -15.13 -33.35 -18.31
C LEU A 4 -15.72 -32.30 -17.36
N LEU A 5 -16.78 -32.66 -16.62
CA LEU A 5 -17.35 -31.82 -15.56
C LEU A 5 -16.40 -31.66 -14.38
N ALA A 6 -15.67 -32.72 -13.99
CA ALA A 6 -14.71 -32.67 -12.89
C ALA A 6 -13.48 -31.80 -13.22
N THR A 7 -12.93 -31.90 -14.44
CA THR A 7 -11.83 -31.03 -14.88
C THR A 7 -12.25 -29.58 -15.05
N ALA A 8 -13.48 -29.31 -15.51
CA ALA A 8 -14.01 -27.95 -15.59
C ALA A 8 -14.22 -27.33 -14.19
N LEU A 9 -14.70 -28.10 -13.21
CA LEU A 9 -14.82 -27.62 -11.83
C LEU A 9 -13.46 -27.32 -11.19
N LEU A 10 -12.48 -28.21 -11.39
CA LEU A 10 -11.10 -28.02 -10.90
C LEU A 10 -10.42 -26.80 -11.56
N ALA A 11 -10.65 -26.58 -12.85
CA ALA A 11 -10.16 -25.39 -13.55
C ALA A 11 -10.84 -24.10 -13.06
N CYS A 12 -12.16 -24.12 -12.81
CA CYS A 12 -12.87 -22.98 -12.23
C CYS A 12 -12.37 -22.65 -10.82
N LEU A 13 -12.16 -23.67 -9.96
CA LEU A 13 -11.63 -23.48 -8.60
C LEU A 13 -10.18 -22.97 -8.62
N ALA A 14 -9.34 -23.48 -9.53
CA ALA A 14 -7.98 -22.99 -9.71
C ALA A 14 -7.94 -21.53 -10.21
N SER A 15 -8.85 -21.14 -11.10
CA SER A 15 -8.96 -19.75 -11.59
C SER A 15 -9.43 -18.77 -10.51
N GLN A 16 -10.30 -19.21 -9.60
CA GLN A 16 -10.74 -18.40 -8.45
C GLN A 16 -9.63 -18.25 -7.39
N ALA A 17 -8.85 -19.31 -7.14
CA ALA A 17 -7.71 -19.25 -6.25
C ALA A 17 -6.62 -18.28 -6.77
N ASN A 18 -6.33 -18.30 -8.08
CA ASN A 18 -5.36 -17.38 -8.68
C ASN A 18 -5.85 -15.91 -8.72
N ALA A 19 -7.15 -15.68 -8.94
CA ALA A 19 -7.71 -14.33 -8.88
C ALA A 19 -7.66 -13.73 -7.46
N GLY A 20 -7.70 -14.57 -6.43
CA GLY A 20 -7.61 -14.15 -5.03
C GLY A 20 -6.26 -13.53 -4.63
N CYS A 21 -5.19 -13.86 -5.37
CA CYS A 21 -3.81 -13.46 -5.10
C CYS A 21 -3.27 -12.37 -6.05
N ALA A 22 -4.12 -11.79 -6.89
CA ALA A 22 -3.73 -10.67 -7.74
C ALA A 22 -3.41 -9.40 -6.92
N ASP A 23 -2.52 -8.56 -7.46
CA ASP A 23 -2.18 -7.25 -6.90
C ASP A 23 -3.43 -6.42 -6.59
N ARG A 24 -3.54 -5.91 -5.35
CA ARG A 24 -4.67 -5.06 -4.93
C ARG A 24 -4.30 -3.59 -4.86
N TYR A 25 -5.26 -2.75 -5.22
CA TYR A 25 -5.14 -1.30 -5.18
C TYR A 25 -6.17 -0.76 -4.21
N TYR A 26 -5.72 -0.32 -3.05
CA TYR A 26 -6.56 0.24 -2.00
C TYR A 26 -6.62 1.75 -2.09
N TYR A 27 -7.76 2.32 -1.70
CA TYR A 27 -8.01 3.76 -1.66
C TYR A 27 -8.43 4.14 -0.25
N TYR A 28 -7.43 4.39 0.58
CA TYR A 28 -7.64 4.66 1.99
C TYR A 28 -7.62 6.16 2.23
N GLN A 29 -8.76 6.72 2.65
CA GLN A 29 -8.81 8.11 3.06
C GLN A 29 -8.29 8.25 4.50
N ALA A 30 -7.28 9.10 4.68
CA ALA A 30 -6.65 9.36 5.96
C ALA A 30 -7.70 9.80 7.00
N LYS A 31 -7.62 9.21 8.20
CA LYS A 31 -8.47 9.55 9.35
C LYS A 31 -7.63 10.03 10.53
N PRO A 32 -6.86 11.11 10.34
CA PRO A 32 -5.95 11.58 11.36
C PRO A 32 -6.71 12.19 12.54
N THR A 33 -6.26 11.84 13.74
CA THR A 33 -6.73 12.39 15.01
C THR A 33 -5.70 13.35 15.57
N VAL A 34 -6.16 14.29 16.41
CA VAL A 34 -5.28 15.21 17.12
C VAL A 34 -5.01 14.64 18.51
N LEU A 35 -3.75 14.29 18.77
CA LEU A 35 -3.29 13.84 20.08
C LEU A 35 -2.67 15.01 20.84
N LYS A 36 -3.13 15.24 22.06
CA LYS A 36 -2.62 16.31 22.90
C LYS A 36 -1.45 15.81 23.76
N ILE A 37 -0.30 16.47 23.68
CA ILE A 37 0.88 16.22 24.48
C ILE A 37 1.27 17.52 25.18
N LYS A 38 0.94 17.62 26.48
CA LYS A 38 1.05 18.88 27.25
C LYS A 38 0.29 20.01 26.53
N ASP A 39 0.99 21.05 26.10
CA ASP A 39 0.43 22.21 25.39
C ASP A 39 0.50 22.11 23.87
N TRP A 40 1.02 20.99 23.35
CA TRP A 40 1.22 20.75 21.92
C TRP A 40 0.23 19.72 21.39
N ASN A 41 -0.03 19.79 20.09
CA ASN A 41 -0.88 18.87 19.36
C ASN A 41 -0.08 18.10 18.32
N VAL A 42 -0.27 16.79 18.24
CA VAL A 42 0.32 15.92 17.21
C VAL A 42 -0.80 15.41 16.32
N TYR A 43 -0.59 15.46 15.01
CA TYR A 43 -1.53 14.90 14.04
C TYR A 43 -1.12 13.48 13.68
N GLN A 44 -1.98 12.52 13.94
CA GLN A 44 -1.64 11.13 13.71
C GLN A 44 -2.82 10.32 13.19
N ASP A 45 -2.62 9.51 12.15
CA ASP A 45 -3.56 8.45 11.80
C ASP A 45 -3.16 7.15 12.49
N LEU A 46 -3.98 6.78 13.48
CA LEU A 46 -3.85 5.55 14.26
C LEU A 46 -4.75 4.42 13.76
N SER A 47 -5.60 4.69 12.78
CA SER A 47 -6.64 3.76 12.32
C SER A 47 -6.23 2.91 11.12
N LEU A 48 -5.17 3.31 10.40
CA LEU A 48 -4.63 2.53 9.29
C LEU A 48 -4.28 1.08 9.69
N PRO A 49 -3.57 0.80 10.79
CA PRO A 49 -3.24 -0.57 11.21
C PRO A 49 -4.43 -1.51 11.39
N THR A 50 -5.59 -0.97 11.78
CA THR A 50 -6.83 -1.76 12.03
C THR A 50 -7.85 -1.62 10.91
N SER A 51 -7.48 -1.01 9.79
CA SER A 51 -8.34 -0.81 8.64
C SER A 51 -8.69 -2.14 7.95
N LYS A 52 -9.83 -2.15 7.25
CA LYS A 52 -10.27 -3.33 6.47
C LYS A 52 -9.25 -3.68 5.38
N GLU A 53 -8.56 -2.69 4.83
CA GLU A 53 -7.55 -2.86 3.79
C GLU A 53 -6.30 -3.57 4.33
N ILE A 54 -5.90 -3.28 5.58
CA ILE A 54 -4.82 -4.02 6.26
C ILE A 54 -5.28 -5.44 6.63
N GLN A 55 -6.51 -5.61 7.11
CA GLN A 55 -7.06 -6.95 7.39
C GLN A 55 -7.10 -7.82 6.13
N ASP A 56 -7.52 -7.26 5.00
CA ASP A 56 -7.55 -7.93 3.71
C ASP A 56 -6.15 -8.29 3.21
N PHE A 57 -5.16 -7.39 3.34
CA PHE A 57 -3.76 -7.72 3.08
C PHE A 57 -3.26 -8.90 3.93
N VAL A 58 -3.56 -8.90 5.24
CA VAL A 58 -3.14 -9.99 6.14
C VAL A 58 -3.80 -11.30 5.73
N MET A 59 -5.09 -11.29 5.38
CA MET A 59 -5.77 -12.49 4.86
C MET A 59 -5.12 -13.00 3.57
N MET A 60 -4.77 -12.11 2.64
CA MET A 60 -4.08 -12.47 1.40
C MET A 60 -2.70 -13.06 1.66
N HIS A 61 -1.91 -12.47 2.56
CA HIS A 61 -0.59 -12.98 2.91
C HIS A 61 -0.62 -14.46 3.30
N TYR A 62 -1.60 -14.85 4.12
CA TYR A 62 -1.75 -16.24 4.56
C TYR A 62 -2.44 -17.16 3.54
N ALA A 63 -3.25 -16.61 2.63
CA ALA A 63 -3.93 -17.38 1.59
C ALA A 63 -3.04 -17.66 0.35
N CYS A 64 -2.08 -16.78 0.07
CA CYS A 64 -1.25 -16.82 -1.13
C CYS A 64 0.13 -17.39 -0.80
N SER A 65 0.34 -18.67 -1.11
CA SER A 65 1.46 -19.44 -0.56
C SER A 65 2.80 -19.26 -1.29
N GLU A 66 2.81 -18.87 -2.57
CA GLU A 66 4.06 -18.77 -3.35
C GLU A 66 4.11 -17.50 -4.21
N PRO A 67 5.27 -16.82 -4.26
CA PRO A 67 5.49 -15.75 -5.24
C PRO A 67 5.53 -16.31 -6.65
N GLU A 68 5.10 -15.50 -7.62
CA GLU A 68 5.35 -15.82 -9.03
C GLU A 68 6.86 -16.00 -9.25
N LYS A 69 7.21 -16.94 -10.13
CA LYS A 69 8.60 -17.32 -10.38
C LYS A 69 9.45 -16.10 -10.74
N GLY A 70 10.43 -15.78 -9.90
CA GLY A 70 11.34 -14.65 -10.07
C GLY A 70 10.98 -13.40 -9.27
N LEU A 71 9.86 -13.41 -8.53
CA LEU A 71 9.49 -12.34 -7.61
C LEU A 71 9.85 -12.69 -6.15
N ARG A 72 10.19 -11.66 -5.37
CA ARG A 72 10.41 -11.78 -3.91
C ARG A 72 9.09 -11.91 -3.15
N HIS A 73 8.06 -11.20 -3.60
CA HIS A 73 6.82 -11.04 -2.84
C HIS A 73 5.73 -11.98 -3.33
N ASN A 74 5.10 -12.72 -2.41
CA ASN A 74 3.93 -13.55 -2.72
C ASN A 74 2.69 -12.71 -3.06
N VAL A 75 2.55 -11.55 -2.42
CA VAL A 75 1.52 -10.55 -2.71
C VAL A 75 2.14 -9.16 -2.60
N SER A 76 1.81 -8.30 -3.56
CA SER A 76 2.03 -6.85 -3.46
C SER A 76 0.70 -6.11 -3.44
N VAL A 77 0.51 -5.24 -2.47
CA VAL A 77 -0.63 -4.32 -2.44
C VAL A 77 -0.19 -2.87 -2.53
N TYR A 78 -0.97 -2.07 -3.26
CA TYR A 78 -0.72 -0.66 -3.54
C TYR A 78 -1.74 0.16 -2.76
N PHE A 79 -1.27 0.88 -1.74
CA PHE A 79 -2.10 1.70 -0.87
C PHE A 79 -2.06 3.14 -1.33
N ASN A 80 -3.14 3.63 -1.94
CA ASN A 80 -3.34 5.06 -2.10
C ASN A 80 -3.78 5.64 -0.75
N TYR A 81 -2.82 6.17 0.00
CA TYR A 81 -3.05 6.84 1.28
C TYR A 81 -3.40 8.32 1.02
N ILE A 82 -4.71 8.60 0.98
CA ILE A 82 -5.27 9.86 0.52
C ILE A 82 -5.31 10.86 1.68
N VAL A 83 -4.52 11.92 1.58
CA VAL A 83 -4.43 13.01 2.55
C VAL A 83 -5.11 14.27 2.05
N GLU A 84 -5.71 15.01 2.96
CA GLU A 84 -6.17 16.37 2.67
C GLU A 84 -4.95 17.29 2.46
N PRO A 85 -4.93 18.15 1.43
CA PRO A 85 -3.85 19.10 1.25
C PRO A 85 -3.82 20.10 2.41
N ASP A 86 -2.61 20.50 2.81
CA ASP A 86 -2.37 21.44 3.92
C ASP A 86 -3.06 21.05 5.25
N ALA A 87 -3.27 19.75 5.51
CA ALA A 87 -4.02 19.29 6.67
C ALA A 87 -3.41 19.76 8.00
N TRP A 88 -2.09 19.88 8.07
CA TRP A 88 -1.36 20.37 9.24
C TRP A 88 -1.77 21.80 9.65
N LYS A 89 -2.20 22.66 8.70
CA LYS A 89 -2.66 24.03 8.99
C LYS A 89 -3.96 24.06 9.79
N LYS A 90 -4.74 22.98 9.78
CA LYS A 90 -6.02 22.87 10.50
C LYS A 90 -5.83 22.68 12.00
N ILE A 91 -4.59 22.53 12.47
CA ILE A 91 -4.25 22.16 13.85
C ILE A 91 -3.64 23.35 14.57
N LYS A 92 -4.12 23.65 15.77
CA LYS A 92 -3.58 24.72 16.62
C LYS A 92 -2.35 24.19 17.39
N LYS A 93 -1.29 25.00 17.51
CA LYS A 93 -0.06 24.64 18.25
C LYS A 93 0.47 23.23 17.92
N PRO A 94 0.73 22.91 16.65
CA PRO A 94 1.26 21.60 16.31
C PRO A 94 2.68 21.45 16.88
N LEU A 95 2.99 20.29 17.47
CA LEU A 95 4.35 19.96 17.89
C LEU A 95 5.29 19.89 16.67
N TYR A 96 4.76 19.36 15.56
CA TYR A 96 5.43 19.26 14.27
C TYR A 96 4.44 19.60 13.14
N PRO A 97 4.85 20.29 12.07
CA PRO A 97 3.99 20.60 10.92
C PRO A 97 3.90 19.42 9.96
N ASN A 98 3.42 18.26 10.43
CA ASN A 98 3.31 17.03 9.65
C ASN A 98 2.08 16.21 10.06
N LEU A 99 1.70 15.27 9.19
CA LEU A 99 0.84 14.14 9.55
C LEU A 99 1.71 12.93 9.81
N THR A 100 1.67 12.37 11.01
CA THR A 100 2.32 11.09 11.30
C THR A 100 1.36 9.95 10.96
N ILE A 101 1.83 8.94 10.23
CA ILE A 101 1.09 7.70 10.01
C ILE A 101 1.83 6.55 10.68
N ARG A 102 1.08 5.66 11.32
CA ARG A 102 1.62 4.39 11.77
C ARG A 102 1.43 3.38 10.65
N LEU A 103 2.54 2.97 10.04
CA LEU A 103 2.49 1.93 9.03
C LEU A 103 2.09 0.61 9.70
N PRO A 104 1.52 -0.32 8.93
CA PRO A 104 1.16 -1.65 9.42
C PRO A 104 2.36 -2.51 9.81
N ASN A 105 3.59 -2.00 9.66
CA ASN A 105 4.74 -2.56 10.35
C ASN A 105 4.44 -2.49 11.87
N GLY A 106 4.41 -3.63 12.54
CA GLY A 106 3.97 -3.76 13.93
C GLY A 106 2.45 -3.81 14.16
N ALA A 107 1.62 -3.96 13.12
CA ALA A 107 0.19 -4.27 13.24
C ALA A 107 -0.09 -5.78 13.39
N VAL A 108 0.91 -6.62 13.10
CA VAL A 108 0.88 -8.08 13.15
C VAL A 108 1.98 -8.55 14.12
N PRO A 109 1.77 -9.58 14.96
CA PRO A 109 2.78 -10.06 15.91
C PRO A 109 4.12 -10.35 15.22
N GLY A 110 5.22 -9.77 15.71
CA GLY A 110 6.59 -10.00 15.20
C GLY A 110 7.17 -8.90 14.29
N SER A 111 6.37 -7.96 13.79
CA SER A 111 6.83 -6.88 12.91
C SER A 111 7.27 -5.62 13.70
N LYS A 112 8.31 -4.89 13.23
CA LYS A 112 8.83 -3.68 13.90
C LYS A 112 7.94 -2.49 13.58
N ILE A 113 7.50 -1.69 14.56
CA ILE A 113 6.66 -0.53 14.24
C ILE A 113 7.45 0.50 13.43
N ASP A 114 6.92 0.88 12.26
CA ASP A 114 7.45 1.97 11.45
C ASP A 114 6.45 3.12 11.43
N THR A 115 6.92 4.32 11.69
CA THR A 115 6.12 5.55 11.64
C THR A 115 6.70 6.46 10.60
N MET A 116 5.86 6.90 9.67
CA MET A 116 6.24 7.86 8.64
C MET A 116 5.63 9.22 8.95
N ALA A 117 6.42 10.28 8.77
CA ALA A 117 5.93 11.65 8.77
C ALA A 117 5.67 12.11 7.34
N ILE A 118 4.45 12.58 7.07
CA ILE A 118 4.06 13.29 5.85
C ILE A 118 4.19 14.78 6.14
N THR A 119 5.34 15.32 5.78
CA THR A 119 5.77 16.69 6.07
C THR A 119 4.98 17.75 5.31
N GLU A 120 5.03 18.99 5.78
CA GLU A 120 4.52 20.16 5.05
C GLU A 120 5.00 20.20 3.59
N ARG A 121 6.30 19.91 3.35
CA ARG A 121 6.87 19.90 2.00
C ARG A 121 6.18 18.89 1.09
N GLU A 122 5.88 17.70 1.61
CA GLU A 122 5.18 16.65 0.86
C GLU A 122 3.70 16.96 0.65
N GLN A 123 3.10 17.78 1.51
CA GLN A 123 1.71 18.24 1.34
C GLN A 123 1.59 19.44 0.38
N LYS A 124 2.63 20.28 0.25
CA LYS A 124 2.64 21.48 -0.61
C LYS A 124 3.23 21.28 -2.01
N ASP A 125 4.47 20.82 -2.09
CA ASP A 125 5.29 20.93 -3.29
C ASP A 125 5.86 19.59 -3.72
N ARG A 126 4.99 18.58 -3.75
CA ARG A 126 5.40 17.24 -4.13
C ARG A 126 5.42 17.08 -5.65
N ARG A 127 6.62 16.81 -6.18
CA ARG A 127 6.87 16.59 -7.61
C ARG A 127 6.83 15.13 -8.04
N THR A 128 7.04 14.20 -7.12
CA THR A 128 7.04 12.74 -7.35
C THR A 128 6.27 12.03 -6.26
N TYR A 129 5.69 10.86 -6.55
CA TYR A 129 5.07 10.05 -5.52
C TYR A 129 6.11 9.67 -4.46
N SER A 130 5.78 9.92 -3.19
CA SER A 130 6.45 9.27 -2.08
C SER A 130 5.79 7.91 -1.87
N ALA A 131 6.58 6.86 -2.04
CA ALA A 131 6.19 5.49 -1.76
C ALA A 131 7.01 4.96 -0.59
N VAL A 132 6.34 4.43 0.44
CA VAL A 132 7.01 3.66 1.49
C VAL A 132 6.60 2.21 1.36
N THR A 133 7.58 1.32 1.37
CA THR A 133 7.33 -0.11 1.35
C THR A 133 7.51 -0.67 2.75
N THR A 134 6.53 -1.42 3.23
CA THR A 134 6.67 -2.25 4.42
C THR A 134 6.33 -3.69 4.05
N GLU A 135 7.00 -4.63 4.71
CA GLU A 135 6.85 -6.06 4.45
C GLU A 135 6.22 -6.76 5.67
N LEU A 136 5.50 -7.85 5.40
CA LEU A 136 5.11 -8.86 6.38
C LEU A 136 5.87 -10.14 6.03
N GLU A 137 6.64 -10.64 6.99
CA GLU A 137 7.50 -11.83 6.84
C GLU A 137 7.15 -12.87 7.92
N ASP A 138 6.63 -14.01 7.50
CA ASP A 138 6.28 -15.16 8.35
C ASP A 138 6.44 -16.46 7.52
N GLY A 139 7.66 -16.74 7.08
CA GLY A 139 7.98 -17.83 6.15
C GLY A 139 7.65 -17.55 4.67
N THR A 140 6.72 -16.63 4.41
CA THR A 140 6.52 -15.96 3.11
C THR A 140 6.72 -14.45 3.28
N VAL A 141 6.90 -13.70 2.18
CA VAL A 141 7.12 -12.24 2.23
C VAL A 141 6.08 -11.52 1.39
N SER A 142 5.17 -10.77 2.00
CA SER A 142 4.24 -9.87 1.28
C SER A 142 4.61 -8.40 1.48
N ALA A 143 4.33 -7.57 0.48
CA ALA A 143 4.66 -6.15 0.51
C ALA A 143 3.42 -5.26 0.47
N ILE A 144 3.45 -4.19 1.27
CA ILE A 144 2.54 -3.06 1.19
C ILE A 144 3.34 -1.85 0.68
N LYS A 145 2.94 -1.33 -0.47
CA LYS A 145 3.50 -0.13 -1.08
C LYS A 145 2.54 1.03 -0.84
N VAL A 146 2.85 1.89 0.12
CA VAL A 146 2.02 3.03 0.51
C VAL A 146 2.41 4.26 -0.30
N PHE A 147 1.52 4.69 -1.18
CA PHE A 147 1.63 5.93 -1.95
C PHE A 147 0.83 7.01 -1.24
N ILE A 148 1.49 8.07 -0.80
CA ILE A 148 0.78 9.25 -0.30
C ILE A 148 0.08 9.91 -1.49
N VAL A 149 -1.17 10.39 -1.36
CA VAL A 149 -1.92 11.03 -2.45
C VAL A 149 -2.63 12.26 -1.91
N ARG A 150 -2.32 13.47 -2.42
CA ARG A 150 -3.05 14.68 -2.05
C ARG A 150 -4.39 14.70 -2.76
N LYS A 151 -5.46 14.69 -1.97
CA LYS A 151 -6.83 14.65 -2.47
C LYS A 151 -7.12 15.80 -3.42
N GLY A 152 -7.61 15.47 -4.62
CA GLY A 152 -7.96 16.44 -5.65
C GLY A 152 -6.78 17.14 -6.35
N ILE A 153 -5.54 16.77 -6.01
CA ILE A 153 -4.32 17.35 -6.61
C ILE A 153 -3.53 16.27 -7.33
N ASP A 154 -3.20 15.19 -6.63
CA ASP A 154 -2.41 14.11 -7.19
C ASP A 154 -3.31 13.07 -7.85
N GLN A 155 -2.81 12.45 -8.91
CA GLN A 155 -3.43 11.25 -9.46
C GLN A 155 -3.32 10.11 -8.46
N MET A 156 -4.23 9.14 -8.56
CA MET A 156 -4.12 7.91 -7.78
C MET A 156 -3.30 6.89 -8.55
N VAL A 157 -2.55 6.07 -7.82
CA VAL A 157 -1.89 4.89 -8.37
C VAL A 157 -2.94 3.85 -8.70
N THR A 158 -3.02 3.54 -9.99
CA THR A 158 -3.89 2.51 -10.56
C THR A 158 -3.03 1.43 -11.23
N PRO A 159 -3.62 0.27 -11.58
CA PRO A 159 -2.93 -0.71 -12.42
C PRO A 159 -2.38 -0.10 -13.70
N GLN A 160 -3.15 0.76 -14.36
CA GLN A 160 -2.75 1.44 -15.59
C GLN A 160 -1.59 2.41 -15.35
N TYR A 161 -1.58 3.12 -14.21
CA TYR A 161 -0.47 3.99 -13.84
C TYR A 161 0.82 3.18 -13.71
N ILE A 162 0.82 2.13 -12.89
CA ILE A 162 1.98 1.24 -12.70
C ILE A 162 2.43 0.62 -14.03
N PHE A 163 1.48 0.15 -14.84
CA PHE A 163 1.77 -0.41 -16.15
C PHE A 163 2.36 0.63 -17.11
N SER A 164 1.87 1.87 -17.09
CA SER A 164 2.38 2.95 -17.96
C SER A 164 3.79 3.40 -17.57
N THR A 165 4.11 3.44 -16.28
CA THR A 165 5.46 3.77 -15.79
C THR A 165 6.46 2.64 -16.05
N ASN A 166 6.00 1.39 -16.03
CA ASN A 166 6.84 0.22 -16.34
C ASN A 166 6.89 -0.12 -17.84
N LYS A 167 5.91 0.33 -18.64
CA LYS A 167 5.88 0.13 -20.11
C LYS A 167 7.06 0.78 -20.82
N ILE A 168 7.63 1.82 -20.23
CA ILE A 168 8.83 2.50 -20.73
C ILE A 168 10.06 1.56 -20.72
N LEU A 169 9.95 0.39 -20.06
CA LEU A 169 11.01 -0.63 -19.99
C LEU A 169 10.80 -1.81 -20.97
N GLN A 170 9.87 -1.70 -21.93
CA GLN A 170 9.73 -2.68 -23.02
C GLN A 170 10.31 -2.12 -24.33
N ARG A 171 11.47 -2.64 -24.73
CA ARG A 171 11.96 -2.55 -26.11
C ARG A 171 12.21 -3.97 -26.61
N ASP A 172 11.69 -4.29 -27.79
CA ASP A 172 11.95 -5.54 -28.51
C ASP A 172 11.65 -6.83 -27.73
N GLY A 173 10.65 -6.81 -26.83
CA GLY A 173 10.21 -7.98 -26.07
C GLY A 173 11.08 -8.33 -24.85
N TYR A 174 12.07 -7.50 -24.52
CA TYR A 174 12.93 -7.67 -23.34
C TYR A 174 12.67 -6.58 -22.30
N TYR A 175 12.66 -6.98 -21.03
CA TYR A 175 12.58 -6.08 -19.88
C TYR A 175 13.99 -5.60 -19.50
N PHE A 176 14.25 -4.29 -19.51
CA PHE A 176 15.51 -3.74 -18.99
C PHE A 176 15.28 -2.41 -18.28
N THR A 177 16.07 -2.15 -17.25
CA THR A 177 16.09 -0.88 -16.49
C THR A 177 17.25 -0.03 -16.99
N GLU A 178 16.99 1.12 -17.60
CA GLU A 178 18.04 2.11 -17.90
C GLU A 178 18.28 2.99 -16.67
N TYR A 179 19.49 2.92 -16.11
CA TYR A 179 19.97 3.90 -15.14
C TYR A 179 20.59 5.07 -15.90
N LYS A 180 20.14 6.30 -15.61
CA LYS A 180 20.86 7.52 -16.02
C LYS A 180 21.93 7.87 -15.01
#